data_AF-A0A395MKK1-F1
#
_entry.id   AF-A0A395MKK1-F1
#
_cell.length_a   1.000
_cell.length_b   1.000
_cell.length_c   1.000
_cell.angle_alpha   90.00
_cell.angle_beta   90.00
_cell.angle_gamma   90.00
#
_symmetry.space_group_name_H-M   'P 1'
#
loop_
_entity.id
_entity.type
_entity.pdbx_description
1 polymer ?
#
loop_
_entity_poly.entity_id
_entity_poly.type
_entity_poly.pdbx_seq_one_letter_code
_entity_poly.pdbx_strand_id
1 'polypeptide(L)'
;MRILCLHGAGTNSEIFRIQLGPVIHRLLQDDPTISFEFYDAELECPPAQGIEALSKGPFFEWYSWDHLQRVPPAETATNSIDNVLDIIAEEGPFDGVMGFSQGAAMIASVLAHYSTQNPLEPQTNLFKFAIFICGSKPFTYDGMSRIDTCVTRVVSQMFKSLSAKADFAC
;
A
#
# COMPACT_ATOMS: atom_id res chain seq x y z
N MET A 1 -1.10 18.05 -7.51
CA MET A 1 -0.45 16.84 -6.95
C MET A 1 -1.49 15.75 -6.80
N ARG A 2 -1.28 14.53 -7.32
CA ARG A 2 -2.27 13.44 -7.25
C ARG A 2 -1.90 12.43 -6.17
N ILE A 3 -2.81 12.15 -5.24
CA ILE A 3 -2.57 11.24 -4.11
C ILE A 3 -3.54 10.05 -4.20
N LEU A 4 -3.00 8.84 -4.35
CA LEU A 4 -3.76 7.59 -4.27
C LEU A 4 -4.09 7.27 -2.80
N CYS A 5 -5.35 6.95 -2.50
CA CYS A 5 -5.84 6.78 -1.13
C CYS A 5 -6.47 5.39 -0.90
N LEU A 6 -5.90 4.60 0.03
CA LEU A 6 -6.36 3.25 0.35
C LEU A 6 -7.02 3.19 1.75
N HIS A 7 -8.28 2.77 1.82
CA HIS A 7 -9.05 2.69 3.07
C HIS A 7 -8.60 1.53 3.98
N GLY A 8 -9.11 1.49 5.22
CA GLY A 8 -8.87 0.39 6.16
C GLY A 8 -9.84 -0.77 5.99
N ALA A 9 -9.52 -1.95 6.54
CA ALA A 9 -10.43 -3.10 6.52
C ALA A 9 -11.80 -2.78 7.14
N GLY A 10 -12.87 -3.36 6.59
CA GLY A 10 -14.23 -3.16 7.08
C GLY A 10 -14.76 -1.73 6.87
N THR A 11 -14.21 -1.02 5.88
CA THR A 11 -14.65 0.33 5.47
C THR A 11 -14.69 0.41 3.94
N ASN A 12 -14.82 1.60 3.37
CA ASN A 12 -14.76 1.83 1.94
C ASN A 12 -14.16 3.21 1.65
N SER A 13 -13.94 3.50 0.37
CA SER A 13 -13.38 4.74 -0.17
C SER A 13 -14.15 5.99 0.27
N GLU A 14 -15.49 5.91 0.31
CA GLU A 14 -16.35 7.01 0.75
C GLU A 14 -16.14 7.32 2.24
N ILE A 15 -16.16 6.31 3.09
CA ILE A 15 -15.92 6.45 4.53
C ILE A 15 -14.53 7.04 4.77
N PHE A 16 -13.50 6.55 4.06
CA PHE A 16 -12.15 7.09 4.22
C PHE A 16 -12.04 8.55 3.77
N ARG A 17 -12.70 8.91 2.67
CA ARG A 17 -12.81 10.31 2.22
C ARG A 17 -13.47 11.21 3.27
N ILE A 18 -14.54 10.74 3.92
CA ILE A 18 -15.21 11.47 5.01
C ILE A 18 -14.27 11.63 6.22
N GLN A 19 -13.59 10.55 6.63
CA GLN A 19 -12.63 10.58 7.75
C GLN A 19 -11.49 11.57 7.52
N LEU A 20 -11.02 11.70 6.27
CA LEU A 20 -9.98 12.65 5.88
C LEU A 20 -10.51 14.07 5.59
N GLY A 21 -11.82 14.29 5.59
CA GLY A 21 -12.44 15.56 5.21
C GLY A 21 -11.78 16.81 5.81
N PRO A 22 -11.53 16.87 7.14
CA PRO A 22 -10.85 18.01 7.76
C PRO A 22 -9.41 18.23 7.25
N VAL A 23 -8.67 17.15 7.01
CA VAL A 23 -7.28 17.20 6.52
C VAL A 23 -7.27 17.67 5.07
N ILE A 24 -8.11 17.08 4.22
CA ILE A 24 -8.25 17.45 2.80
C ILE A 24 -8.66 18.91 2.69
N HIS A 25 -9.68 19.34 3.43
CA HIS A 25 -10.13 20.73 3.43
C HIS A 25 -8.99 21.69 3.78
N ARG A 26 -8.19 21.36 4.81
CA ARG A 26 -7.03 22.19 5.17
C ARG A 26 -5.97 22.22 4.08
N LEU A 27 -5.63 21.07 3.48
CA LEU A 27 -4.63 21.00 2.42
C LEU A 27 -5.05 21.76 1.16
N LEU A 28 -6.34 21.69 0.78
CA LEU A 28 -6.87 22.40 -0.38
C LEU A 28 -6.95 23.93 -0.18
N GLN A 29 -6.97 24.41 1.06
CA GLN A 29 -6.80 25.84 1.34
C GLN A 29 -5.38 26.33 1.03
N ASP A 30 -4.38 25.48 1.27
CA ASP A 30 -2.97 25.82 1.07
C ASP A 30 -2.55 25.58 -0.39
N ASP A 31 -3.03 24.51 -1.02
CA ASP A 31 -2.83 24.21 -2.45
C ASP A 31 -4.09 23.55 -3.06
N PRO A 32 -4.90 24.28 -3.83
CA PRO A 32 -6.12 23.75 -4.44
C PRO A 32 -5.85 22.82 -5.64
N THR A 33 -4.59 22.64 -6.05
CA THR A 33 -4.21 21.74 -7.16
C THR A 33 -3.94 20.30 -6.69
N ILE A 34 -4.03 20.04 -5.39
CA ILE A 34 -3.95 18.69 -4.84
C ILE A 34 -5.26 17.95 -5.14
N SER A 35 -5.18 16.73 -5.63
CA SER A 35 -6.33 15.83 -5.80
C SER A 35 -6.08 14.51 -5.09
N PHE A 36 -7.16 13.90 -4.62
CA PHE A 36 -7.15 12.66 -3.85
C PHE A 36 -8.05 11.65 -4.56
N GLU A 37 -7.47 10.55 -5.04
CA GLU A 37 -8.20 9.46 -5.70
C GLU A 37 -8.36 8.32 -4.69
N PHE A 38 -9.60 7.94 -4.40
CA PHE A 38 -9.93 6.89 -3.43
C PHE A 38 -10.48 5.68 -4.14
N TYR A 39 -9.96 4.51 -3.81
CA TYR A 39 -10.38 3.24 -4.39
C TYR A 39 -10.93 2.32 -3.31
N ASP A 40 -11.95 1.55 -3.69
CA ASP A 40 -12.43 0.42 -2.90
C ASP A 40 -11.54 -0.80 -3.16
N ALA A 41 -11.31 -1.58 -2.10
CA ALA A 41 -10.78 -2.92 -2.25
C ALA A 41 -11.85 -3.88 -2.83
N GLU A 42 -11.43 -5.05 -3.31
CA GLU A 42 -12.34 -5.99 -3.98
C GLU A 42 -13.04 -6.99 -3.06
N LEU A 43 -12.49 -7.25 -1.87
CA LEU A 43 -13.01 -8.28 -0.98
C LEU A 43 -14.05 -7.68 -0.05
N GLU A 44 -15.32 -8.02 -0.27
CA GLU A 44 -16.41 -7.64 0.64
C GLU A 44 -16.24 -8.30 2.00
N CYS A 45 -16.41 -7.54 3.07
CA CYS A 45 -16.26 -8.02 4.44
C CYS A 45 -17.28 -7.35 5.39
N PRO A 46 -17.43 -7.86 6.63
CA PRO A 46 -18.21 -7.17 7.66
C PRO A 46 -17.63 -5.79 8.01
N PRO A 47 -18.44 -4.84 8.51
CA PRO A 47 -17.95 -3.54 8.93
C PRO A 47 -16.93 -3.64 10.06
N ALA A 48 -15.97 -2.72 10.06
CA ALA A 48 -15.15 -2.48 11.25
C ALA A 48 -16.02 -1.94 12.38
N GLN A 49 -15.65 -2.25 13.62
CA GLN A 49 -16.43 -1.88 14.80
C GLN A 49 -16.76 -0.39 14.84
N GLY A 50 -18.06 -0.06 14.98
CA GLY A 50 -18.58 1.30 15.07
C GLY A 50 -18.89 1.95 13.71
N ILE A 51 -18.43 1.36 12.60
CA ILE A 51 -18.71 1.87 11.24
C ILE A 51 -20.17 1.60 10.84
N GLU A 52 -20.78 0.54 11.36
CA GLU A 52 -22.18 0.18 11.15
C GLU A 52 -23.16 1.27 11.60
N ALA A 53 -22.76 2.15 12.52
CA ALA A 53 -23.55 3.30 12.95
C ALA A 53 -23.48 4.48 11.95
N LEU A 54 -22.47 4.49 11.08
CA LEU A 54 -22.16 5.59 10.16
C LEU A 54 -22.55 5.28 8.71
N SER A 55 -22.51 4.00 8.31
CA SER A 55 -22.83 3.57 6.95
C SER A 55 -23.49 2.19 6.95
N LYS A 56 -24.28 1.91 5.90
CA LYS A 56 -24.90 0.60 5.66
C LYS A 56 -24.07 -0.32 4.76
N GLY A 57 -22.91 0.14 4.31
CA GLY A 57 -22.03 -0.60 3.39
C GLY A 57 -22.36 -0.34 1.91
N PRO A 58 -21.74 -1.11 0.99
CA PRO A 58 -20.86 -2.25 1.26
C PRO A 58 -19.53 -1.85 1.92
N PHE A 59 -18.85 -2.83 2.52
CA PHE A 59 -17.55 -2.67 3.16
C PHE A 59 -16.55 -3.66 2.58
N PHE A 60 -15.29 -3.25 2.55
CA PHE A 60 -14.25 -4.00 1.89
C PHE A 60 -12.98 -4.11 2.73
N GLU A 61 -12.18 -5.11 2.42
CA GLU A 61 -10.81 -5.29 2.89
C GLU A 61 -9.87 -5.59 1.72
N TRP A 62 -8.61 -5.16 1.83
CA TRP A 62 -7.58 -5.40 0.82
C TRP A 62 -7.14 -6.86 0.81
N TYR A 63 -7.13 -7.52 1.95
CA TYR A 63 -6.75 -8.92 2.05
C TYR A 63 -7.40 -9.53 3.28
N SER A 64 -7.74 -10.82 3.19
CA SER A 64 -8.39 -11.49 4.30
C SER A 64 -7.37 -11.79 5.40
N TRP A 65 -7.60 -11.29 6.61
CA TRP A 65 -6.71 -11.54 7.73
C TRP A 65 -7.48 -11.83 9.02
N ASP A 66 -7.54 -13.12 9.38
CA ASP A 66 -8.09 -13.54 10.66
C ASP A 66 -7.10 -13.25 11.79
N HIS A 67 -7.34 -12.18 12.54
CA HIS A 67 -6.52 -11.79 13.68
C HIS A 67 -6.52 -12.81 14.84
N LEU A 68 -7.58 -13.61 14.98
CA LEU A 68 -7.74 -14.58 16.06
C LEU A 68 -7.01 -15.88 15.73
N GLN A 69 -7.22 -16.40 14.52
CA GLN A 69 -6.62 -17.65 14.06
C GLN A 69 -5.23 -17.45 13.45
N ARG A 70 -4.85 -16.20 13.14
CA ARG A 70 -3.60 -15.82 12.47
C ARG A 70 -3.41 -16.54 11.13
N VAL A 71 -4.51 -16.75 10.41
CA VAL A 71 -4.48 -17.37 9.08
C VAL A 71 -3.91 -16.34 8.09
N PRO A 72 -2.79 -16.64 7.41
CA PRO A 72 -2.17 -15.70 6.47
C PRO A 72 -3.10 -15.39 5.30
N PRO A 73 -3.04 -14.16 4.74
CA PRO A 73 -3.92 -13.80 3.63
C PRO A 73 -3.70 -14.59 2.34
N ALA A 74 -2.52 -15.19 2.16
CA ALA A 74 -2.15 -15.96 0.98
C ALA A 74 -2.49 -15.21 -0.33
N GLU A 75 -3.20 -15.85 -1.26
CA GLU A 75 -3.57 -15.32 -2.57
C GLU A 75 -4.34 -13.99 -2.51
N THR A 76 -5.08 -13.72 -1.43
CA THR A 76 -5.77 -12.42 -1.29
C THR A 76 -4.82 -11.24 -1.18
N ALA A 77 -3.63 -11.44 -0.61
CA ALA A 77 -2.59 -10.40 -0.61
C ALA A 77 -1.99 -10.22 -2.01
N THR A 78 -1.71 -11.32 -2.72
CA THR A 78 -1.19 -11.30 -4.10
C THR A 78 -2.12 -10.49 -5.00
N ASN A 79 -3.39 -10.87 -5.05
CA ASN A 79 -4.39 -10.25 -5.91
C ASN A 79 -4.53 -8.76 -5.61
N SER A 80 -4.54 -8.38 -4.34
CA SER A 80 -4.65 -6.97 -3.97
C SER A 80 -3.39 -6.15 -4.26
N ILE A 81 -2.19 -6.73 -4.15
CA ILE A 81 -0.96 -6.04 -4.53
C ILE A 81 -0.96 -5.79 -6.04
N ASP A 82 -1.30 -6.80 -6.83
CA ASP A 82 -1.37 -6.71 -8.29
C ASP A 82 -2.42 -5.66 -8.71
N ASN A 83 -3.60 -5.67 -8.10
CA ASN A 83 -4.66 -4.71 -8.41
C ASN A 83 -4.24 -3.26 -8.13
N VAL A 84 -3.56 -3.00 -7.01
CA VAL A 84 -3.05 -1.65 -6.71
C VAL A 84 -1.97 -1.24 -7.72
N LEU A 85 -1.12 -2.17 -8.17
CA LEU A 85 -0.13 -1.91 -9.21
C LEU A 85 -0.78 -1.62 -10.56
N ASP A 86 -1.86 -2.32 -10.90
CA ASP A 86 -2.65 -2.09 -12.12
C ASP A 86 -3.29 -0.69 -12.08
N ILE A 87 -3.91 -0.29 -10.96
CA ILE A 87 -4.42 1.09 -10.77
C ILE A 87 -3.32 2.13 -11.00
N ILE A 88 -2.12 1.89 -10.45
CA ILE A 88 -0.97 2.81 -10.62
C ILE A 88 -0.55 2.88 -12.09
N ALA A 89 -0.53 1.76 -12.80
CA ALA A 89 -0.12 1.68 -14.20
C ALA A 89 -1.15 2.30 -15.15
N GLU A 90 -2.44 2.11 -14.91
CA GLU A 90 -3.53 2.56 -15.78
C GLU A 90 -3.92 4.02 -15.54
N GLU A 91 -3.97 4.43 -14.28
CA GLU A 91 -4.51 5.75 -13.88
C GLU A 91 -3.45 6.73 -13.38
N GLY A 92 -2.19 6.28 -13.30
CA GLY A 92 -1.05 7.12 -12.96
C GLY A 92 -0.74 8.21 -14.00
N PRO A 93 0.30 9.04 -13.75
CA PRO A 93 1.15 9.02 -12.58
C PRO A 93 0.46 9.59 -11.33
N PHE A 94 0.77 9.00 -10.19
CA PHE A 94 0.46 9.53 -8.87
C PHE A 94 1.72 10.15 -8.26
N ASP A 95 1.59 11.29 -7.59
CA ASP A 95 2.71 11.92 -6.89
C ASP A 95 2.94 11.30 -5.51
N GLY A 96 1.89 10.81 -4.88
CA GLY A 96 1.96 10.23 -3.55
C GLY A 96 0.89 9.18 -3.31
N VAL A 97 1.05 8.47 -2.21
CA VAL A 97 0.09 7.47 -1.76
C VAL A 97 -0.19 7.63 -0.27
N MET A 98 -1.42 7.37 0.15
CA MET A 98 -1.88 7.49 1.53
C MET A 98 -2.75 6.29 1.88
N GLY A 99 -2.56 5.74 3.07
CA GLY A 99 -3.41 4.65 3.54
C GLY A 99 -3.65 4.68 5.04
N PHE A 100 -4.78 4.10 5.44
CA PHE A 100 -5.17 3.92 6.83
C PHE A 100 -5.23 2.44 7.20
N SER A 101 -4.68 2.08 8.38
CA SER A 101 -4.75 0.73 8.96
C SER A 101 -4.32 -0.37 7.97
N GLN A 102 -5.24 -1.19 7.46
CA GLN A 102 -4.94 -2.21 6.46
C GLN A 102 -4.46 -1.62 5.13
N GLY A 103 -5.02 -0.50 4.67
CA GLY A 103 -4.56 0.21 3.48
C GLY A 103 -3.13 0.73 3.62
N ALA A 104 -2.73 1.18 4.83
CA ALA A 104 -1.34 1.55 5.10
C ALA A 104 -0.39 0.34 5.00
N ALA A 105 -0.80 -0.81 5.54
CA ALA A 105 -0.03 -2.04 5.41
C ALA A 105 0.05 -2.51 3.95
N MET A 106 -1.04 -2.38 3.19
CA MET A 106 -1.09 -2.72 1.76
C MET A 106 -0.11 -1.87 0.95
N ILE A 107 -0.07 -0.55 1.15
CA ILE A 107 0.92 0.33 0.50
C ILE A 107 2.34 -0.16 0.76
N ALA A 108 2.66 -0.52 2.01
CA ALA A 108 4.00 -0.98 2.35
C ALA A 108 4.32 -2.33 1.69
N SER A 109 3.34 -3.23 1.53
CA SER A 109 3.48 -4.46 0.75
C SER A 109 3.75 -4.19 -0.74
N VAL A 110 2.98 -3.28 -1.36
CA VAL A 110 3.17 -2.86 -2.76
C VAL A 110 4.56 -2.29 -2.99
N LEU A 111 4.99 -1.35 -2.14
CA LEU A 111 6.31 -0.73 -2.24
C LEU A 111 7.45 -1.74 -2.06
N ALA A 112 7.30 -2.66 -1.09
CA ALA A 112 8.28 -3.72 -0.87
C ALA A 112 8.38 -4.66 -2.08
N HIS A 113 7.24 -5.10 -2.62
CA HIS A 113 7.20 -5.93 -3.82
C HIS A 113 7.81 -5.22 -5.02
N TYR A 114 7.36 -3.99 -5.33
CA TYR A 114 7.86 -3.19 -6.44
C TYR A 114 9.39 -3.02 -6.39
N SER A 115 9.94 -2.72 -5.21
CA SER A 115 11.39 -2.56 -5.05
C SER A 115 12.17 -3.86 -5.28
N THR A 116 11.57 -5.03 -5.07
CA THR A 116 12.23 -6.31 -5.36
C THR A 116 12.21 -6.66 -6.85
N GLN A 117 11.14 -6.29 -7.55
CA GLN A 117 11.01 -6.49 -9.00
C GLN A 117 11.84 -5.47 -9.79
N ASN A 118 12.02 -4.26 -9.26
CA ASN A 118 12.70 -3.15 -9.93
C ASN A 118 13.93 -2.64 -9.14
N PRO A 119 14.95 -3.49 -8.89
CA PRO A 119 16.05 -3.16 -7.98
C PRO A 119 16.99 -2.05 -8.48
N LEU A 120 16.91 -1.69 -9.77
CA LEU A 120 17.72 -0.65 -10.39
C LEU A 120 16.94 0.66 -10.58
N GLU A 121 15.63 0.64 -10.36
CA GLU A 121 14.81 1.84 -10.45
C GLU A 121 14.83 2.61 -9.13
N PRO A 122 14.93 3.95 -9.17
CA PRO A 122 14.61 4.75 -8.01
C PRO A 122 13.18 4.43 -7.55
N GLN A 123 13.00 4.06 -6.28
CA GLN A 123 11.65 3.82 -5.71
C GLN A 123 10.73 5.04 -5.84
N THR A 124 11.32 6.23 -6.00
CA THR A 124 10.63 7.48 -6.33
C THR A 124 9.89 7.45 -7.67
N ASN A 125 10.13 6.45 -8.52
CA ASN A 125 9.42 6.26 -9.79
C ASN A 125 7.95 5.89 -9.57
N LEU A 126 7.61 5.20 -8.48
CA LEU A 126 6.22 4.83 -8.18
C LEU A 126 5.48 6.00 -7.51
N PHE A 127 6.08 6.57 -6.46
CA PHE A 127 5.55 7.72 -5.73
C PHE A 127 6.69 8.58 -5.19
N LYS A 128 6.48 9.89 -5.08
CA LYS A 128 7.43 10.83 -4.46
C LYS A 128 7.39 10.76 -2.93
N PHE A 129 6.25 10.37 -2.36
CA PHE A 129 6.06 10.19 -0.92
C PHE A 129 4.95 9.18 -0.61
N ALA A 130 4.97 8.61 0.60
CA ALA A 130 3.93 7.73 1.11
C ALA A 130 3.53 8.13 2.54
N ILE A 131 2.23 8.09 2.85
CA ILE A 131 1.65 8.45 4.14
C ILE A 131 0.97 7.21 4.75
N PHE A 132 1.46 6.79 5.91
CA PHE A 132 0.96 5.62 6.63
C PHE A 132 0.26 6.04 7.92
N ILE A 133 -1.05 5.84 8.00
CA ILE A 133 -1.86 6.21 9.16
C ILE A 133 -2.26 4.94 9.91
N CYS A 134 -1.74 4.76 11.12
CA CYS A 134 -2.10 3.63 12.01
C CYS A 134 -1.92 2.23 11.38
N GLY A 135 -0.93 2.05 10.50
CA GLY A 135 -0.69 0.79 9.80
C GLY A 135 -0.12 -0.33 10.68
N SER A 136 -0.30 -1.57 10.23
CA SER A 136 0.31 -2.77 10.81
C SER A 136 1.48 -3.28 9.96
N LYS A 137 2.19 -4.32 10.41
CA LYS A 137 3.29 -4.93 9.63
C LYS A 137 2.76 -5.42 8.26
N PRO A 138 3.39 -5.06 7.14
CA PRO A 138 2.93 -5.52 5.83
C PRO A 138 3.17 -7.02 5.65
N PHE A 139 2.47 -7.62 4.69
CA PHE A 139 2.70 -8.99 4.23
C PHE A 139 3.66 -9.04 3.04
N THR A 140 4.36 -10.16 2.89
CA THR A 140 5.06 -10.52 1.66
C THR A 140 4.07 -10.68 0.49
N TYR A 141 4.59 -10.64 -0.73
CA TYR A 141 3.75 -10.75 -1.94
C TYR A 141 2.88 -12.00 -1.96
N ASP A 142 3.43 -13.15 -1.52
CA ASP A 142 2.69 -14.41 -1.40
C ASP A 142 1.67 -14.45 -0.25
N GLY A 143 1.57 -13.38 0.55
CA GLY A 143 0.68 -13.29 1.71
C GLY A 143 1.06 -14.22 2.87
N MET A 144 2.17 -14.96 2.81
CA MET A 144 2.45 -16.02 3.79
C MET A 144 3.17 -15.52 5.04
N SER A 145 3.93 -14.43 4.94
CA SER A 145 4.77 -13.93 6.02
C SER A 145 4.60 -12.43 6.23
N ARG A 146 4.74 -11.98 7.49
CA ARG A 146 4.89 -10.55 7.78
C ARG A 146 6.31 -10.10 7.45
N ILE A 147 6.46 -8.87 6.99
CA ILE A 147 7.76 -8.26 6.73
C ILE A 147 8.30 -7.69 8.05
N ASP A 148 9.30 -8.36 8.64
CA ASP A 148 9.77 -8.15 10.03
C ASP A 148 10.94 -7.16 10.21
N THR A 149 11.12 -6.20 9.29
CA THR A 149 12.03 -5.02 9.30
C THR A 149 13.41 -5.10 8.64
N CYS A 150 13.78 -3.91 8.15
CA CYS A 150 15.03 -3.39 7.60
C CYS A 150 15.67 -4.17 6.44
N VAL A 151 15.44 -3.72 5.20
CA VAL A 151 16.19 -4.18 4.04
C VAL A 151 17.64 -3.67 4.13
N THR A 152 18.46 -4.33 4.97
CA THR A 152 19.93 -4.30 4.85
C THR A 152 20.40 -4.96 3.55
N ARG A 153 19.47 -5.50 2.73
CA ARG A 153 19.78 -6.29 1.54
C ARG A 153 20.03 -5.49 0.26
N VAL A 154 19.59 -4.24 0.12
CA VAL A 154 19.89 -3.47 -1.10
C VAL A 154 21.41 -3.25 -1.22
N VAL A 155 22.05 -2.93 -0.10
CA VAL A 155 23.51 -2.73 -0.07
C VAL A 155 24.25 -4.06 -0.31
N SER A 156 23.81 -5.17 0.28
CA SER A 156 24.48 -6.47 0.12
C SER A 156 24.37 -7.07 -1.29
N GLN A 157 23.22 -6.91 -1.98
CA GLN A 157 23.07 -7.42 -3.34
C GLN A 157 23.81 -6.56 -4.38
N MET A 158 23.90 -5.24 -4.20
CA MET A 158 24.73 -4.39 -5.07
C MET A 158 26.23 -4.76 -4.96
N PHE A 159 26.74 -5.08 -3.76
CA PHE A 159 28.14 -5.49 -3.61
C PHE A 159 28.43 -6.88 -4.17
N LYS A 160 27.48 -7.83 -4.13
CA LYS A 160 27.68 -9.16 -4.72
C LYS A 160 27.67 -9.15 -6.24
N SER A 161 26.87 -8.29 -6.89
CA SER A 161 26.88 -8.19 -8.36
C SER A 161 28.11 -7.43 -8.90
N LEU A 162 28.69 -6.54 -8.09
CA LEU A 162 29.95 -5.86 -8.41
C LEU A 162 31.16 -6.77 -8.20
N SER A 163 31.19 -7.63 -7.17
CA SER A 163 32.33 -8.55 -6.96
C SER A 163 32.36 -9.72 -7.96
N ALA A 164 31.22 -10.11 -8.54
CA ALA A 164 31.15 -11.19 -9.52
C ALA A 164 31.65 -10.80 -10.93
N LYS A 165 31.98 -9.52 -11.16
CA LYS A 165 32.52 -9.02 -12.44
C LYS A 165 34.02 -8.70 -12.40
N ALA A 166 34.72 -9.00 -11.30
CA ALA A 166 36.13 -8.66 -11.11
C ALA A 166 37.10 -9.82 -11.37
N ASP A 167 36.64 -10.97 -11.87
CA ASP A 167 37.52 -12.08 -12.26
C ASP A 167 37.61 -12.19 -13.78
N PHE A 168 38.43 -11.35 -14.42
CA PHE A 168 39.09 -11.69 -15.68
C PHE A 168 40.40 -10.89 -15.86
N ALA A 169 41.44 -11.64 -16.25
CA ALA A 169 42.78 -11.24 -16.72
C ALA A 169 43.86 -10.96 -15.65
N CYS A 170 44.58 -12.02 -15.29
CA CYS A 170 46.05 -11.99 -15.21
C CYS A 170 46.62 -12.07 -16.63
#